data_AF-Q75PW8-F1
#
_entry.id   AF-Q75PW8-F1
#
_cell.length_a   1.000
_cell.length_b   1.000
_cell.length_c   1.000
_cell.angle_alpha   90.00
_cell.angle_beta   90.00
_cell.angle_gamma   90.00
#
_symmetry.space_group_name_H-M   'P 1'
#
loop_
_entity.id
_entity.type
_entity.pdbx_description
1 polymer ?
#
loop_
_entity_poly.entity_id
_entity_poly.type
_entity_poly.pdbx_seq_one_letter_code
_entity_poly.pdbx_strand_id
1 'polypeptide(L)' 'YHPEPRVASIVASHYKPEFVVNVKETGQTLLVDYSNVDALKVTTIGTARFLHDGG' A
#
# COMPACT_ATOMS: atom_id res chain seq x y z
N TYR A 1 -20.41 -10.34 5.37
CA TYR A 1 -19.19 -9.69 5.88
C TYR A 1 -18.01 -10.38 5.22
N HIS A 2 -17.27 -9.68 4.36
CA HIS A 2 -16.15 -10.24 3.59
C HIS A 2 -14.86 -9.71 4.23
N PRO A 3 -14.14 -10.50 5.04
CA PRO A 3 -13.08 -10.00 5.91
C PRO A 3 -11.75 -9.72 5.18
N GLU A 4 -11.76 -9.56 3.86
CA GLU A 4 -10.54 -9.32 3.08
C GLU A 4 -10.33 -7.81 2.89
N PRO A 5 -9.18 -7.26 3.35
CA PRO A 5 -8.84 -5.87 3.12
C PRO A 5 -8.69 -5.58 1.63
N ARG A 6 -9.30 -4.50 1.17
CA ARG A 6 -9.26 -4.01 -0.21
C ARG A 6 -8.18 -2.97 -0.37
N VAL A 7 -7.56 -2.98 -1.55
CA VAL A 7 -6.61 -1.95 -1.96
C VAL A 7 -7.39 -0.68 -2.34
N ALA A 8 -7.05 0.43 -1.69
CA ALA A 8 -7.60 1.75 -1.97
C ALA A 8 -6.96 2.40 -3.20
N SER A 9 -5.62 2.30 -3.29
CA SER A 9 -4.81 2.95 -4.31
C SER A 9 -3.46 2.27 -4.43
N ILE A 10 -2.89 2.31 -5.64
CA ILE A 10 -1.51 1.95 -5.93
C ILE A 10 -0.89 3.12 -6.69
N VAL A 11 0.22 3.64 -6.18
CA VAL A 11 0.97 4.73 -6.83
C VAL A 11 2.40 4.29 -7.06
N ALA A 12 2.88 4.42 -8.30
CA ALA A 12 4.26 4.12 -8.66
C ALA A 12 5.14 5.36 -8.51
N SER A 13 6.36 5.18 -8.01
CA SER A 13 7.37 6.24 -8.04
C SER A 13 7.92 6.43 -9.46
N HIS A 14 8.17 7.68 -9.84
CA HIS A 14 8.83 8.04 -11.09
C HIS A 14 10.37 7.96 -11.01
N TYR A 15 10.93 7.73 -9.82
CA TYR A 15 12.37 7.84 -9.56
C TYR A 15 13.01 6.56 -9.05
N LYS A 16 12.23 5.67 -8.44
CA LYS A 16 12.69 4.41 -7.85
C LYS A 16 11.71 3.30 -8.21
N PRO A 17 12.15 2.04 -8.27
CA PRO A 17 11.26 0.90 -8.42
C PRO A 17 10.49 0.64 -7.12
N GLU A 18 9.54 1.52 -6.79
CA GLU A 18 8.74 1.47 -5.57
C GLU A 18 7.26 1.75 -5.83
N PHE A 19 6.39 1.00 -5.16
CA PHE A 19 4.95 1.29 -5.06
C PHE A 19 4.57 1.75 -3.65
N VAL A 20 3.63 2.68 -3.57
CA VAL A 20 2.87 2.99 -2.36
C VAL A 20 1.48 2.38 -2.51
N VAL A 21 1.14 1.43 -1.65
CA VAL A 21 -0.14 0.72 -1.66
C VAL A 21 -0.93 1.05 -0.41
N ASN A 22 -2.11 1.63 -0.54
CA ASN A 22 -2.98 1.92 0.60
C ASN A 22 -4.03 0.82 0.73
N VAL A 23 -4.20 0.27 1.94
CA VAL A 23 -5.16 -0.79 2.25
C VAL A 23 -6.21 -0.21 3.19
N LYS A 24 -7.47 -0.16 2.73
CA LYS A 24 -8.54 0.63 3.38
C LYS A 24 -8.87 0.10 4.78
N GLU A 25 -9.34 -1.14 4.83
CA GLU A 25 -9.94 -1.73 6.02
C GLU A 25 -8.94 -1.94 7.17
N THR A 26 -7.64 -2.03 6.85
CA THR A 26 -6.57 -2.21 7.84
C THR A 26 -5.94 -0.90 8.31
N GLY A 27 -6.17 0.22 7.61
CA GLY A 27 -5.47 1.48 7.88
C GLY A 27 -3.96 1.31 7.76
N GLN A 28 -3.51 0.72 6.65
CA GLN A 28 -2.09 0.48 6.40
C GLN A 28 -1.68 1.03 5.04
N THR A 29 -0.47 1.59 4.99
CA THR A 29 0.24 1.90 3.76
C THR A 29 1.44 0.96 3.65
N LEU A 30 1.58 0.29 2.50
CA LEU A 30 2.72 -0.55 2.19
C LEU A 30 3.64 0.20 1.23
N LEU A 31 4.91 0.31 1.59
CA LEU A 31 5.98 0.69 0.67
C LEU A 31 6.58 -0.61 0.12
N VAL A 32 6.43 -0.83 -1.18
CA VAL A 32 6.88 -2.04 -1.87
C VAL A 32 8.03 -1.68 -2.79
N ASP A 33 9.25 -2.03 -2.40
CA ASP A 33 10.45 -1.92 -3.24
C ASP A 33 10.55 -3.18 -4.12
N TYR A 34 10.51 -2.96 -5.42
CA TYR A 34 10.61 -3.99 -6.46
C TYR A 34 11.87 -3.86 -7.31
N SER A 35 12.93 -3.24 -6.78
CA SER A 35 14.26 -3.22 -7.41
C SER A 35 14.79 -4.63 -7.72
N ASN A 36 14.40 -5.62 -6.92
CA ASN A 36 14.61 -7.04 -7.20
C ASN A 36 13.27 -7.77 -7.14
N VAL A 37 12.75 -8.16 -8.31
CA VAL A 37 11.45 -8.86 -8.42
C VAL A 37 11.46 -10.25 -7.80
N ASP A 38 12.63 -10.87 -7.66
CA ASP A 38 12.79 -12.17 -6.99
C ASP A 38 12.84 -12.04 -5.46
N ALA A 39 13.03 -10.81 -4.94
CA ALA A 39 13.18 -10.53 -3.52
C ALA A 39 12.57 -9.18 -3.14
N LEU A 40 11.25 -9.08 -3.22
CA LEU A 40 10.51 -7.86 -2.85
C LEU A 40 10.76 -7.47 -1.39
N LYS A 41 10.96 -6.19 -1.15
CA LYS A 41 11.03 -5.63 0.21
C LYS A 41 9.80 -4.80 0.50
N VAL A 42 9.07 -5.16 1.55
CA VAL A 42 7.84 -4.49 1.96
C VAL A 42 8.02 -3.85 3.33
N THR A 43 7.69 -2.56 3.44
CA THR A 43 7.62 -1.84 4.72
C THR A 43 6.17 -1.44 4.98
N THR A 44 5.63 -1.87 6.11
CA THR A 44 4.27 -1.52 6.54
C THR A 44 4.29 -0.30 7.45
N ILE A 45 3.51 0.71 7.09
CA ILE A 45 3.30 1.92 7.87
C ILE A 45 1.84 1.93 8.32
N GLY A 46 1.60 2.08 9.62
CA GLY A 46 0.25 2.26 10.16
C GLY A 46 -0.27 3.65 9.82
N THR A 47 -1.50 3.73 9.32
CA THR A 47 -2.20 4.98 9.02
C THR A 47 -3.50 5.06 9.80
N ALA A 48 -4.02 6.28 9.96
CA ALA A 48 -5.34 6.43 10.55
C ALA A 48 -6.39 5.75 9.64
N ARG A 49 -7.34 5.01 10.22
CA ARG A 49 -8.44 4.32 9.50
C ARG A 49 -9.40 5.27 8.76
N PHE A 50 -9.19 6.58 8.83
CA PHE A 50 -10.13 7.60 8.36
C PHE A 50 -9.95 8.04 6.90
N LEU A 51 -9.06 7.42 6.13
CA LEU A 51 -8.93 7.71 4.69
C LEU A 51 -9.83 6.78 3.85
N HIS A 52 -11.12 6.71 4.21
CA HIS A 52 -11.97 5.59 3.78
C HIS A 52 -12.75 5.82 2.47
N ASP A 53 -13.03 7.07 2.09
CA ASP A 53 -13.73 7.40 0.83
C ASP A 53 -13.15 8.67 0.24
N GLY A 54 -12.55 8.54 -0.95
CA GLY A 54 -11.69 9.54 -1.58
C GLY A 54 -12.20 10.98 -1.49
N GLY A 55 -11.26 11.90 -1.23
CA GLY A 55 -11.40 13.26 -1.73
C GLY A 55 -11.34 13.27 -3.26
#